data_AF-A0A671FTM3-F1
#
_entry.id   AF-A0A671FTM3-F1
#
_cell.length_a   1.000
_cell.length_b   1.000
_cell.length_c   1.000
_cell.angle_alpha   90.00
_cell.angle_beta   90.00
_cell.angle_gamma   90.00
#
_symmetry.space_group_name_H-M   'P 1'
#
loop_
_entity.id
_entity.type
_entity.pdbx_description
1 polymer ?
#
loop_
_entity_poly.entity_id
_entity_poly.type
_entity_poly.pdbx_seq_one_letter_code
_entity_poly.pdbx_strand_id
1 'polypeptide(L)'
;MPAPSRPWHPTIPPLSLLTGPTVTTLGSYEVSEGCERKKGQRWGSLERRGMQAMEGEVLLPALYEEEEEEEEEEEEVEEEEDQVQKGGSVGSLSVGKHRGLSLTETELEELRAQVLQLVTELEETRELAGQHEDDSLELQGLLEDERLASAQQAEVFTKQIQQLQGELRSLREEISLLEREKESELKAMEQELHLARTEIHTLRQAAEDSATEHDSDLASLQEDLCRLQNELDDMERIRGEYELEITSLRAEMEMKNSDPSSLSDFSEMQEELQQLRERYHFLNEEYRTLQESNSSLTGQLADLESERTRRATEKWLDSQTLKNMLSAESQTSEMDFLEPDSETHLLRQQLQGAEEQMHDMRNQCKQLCCELQELQHHRQASEEEQKRLQRELKCAQNEVLRFQTSHHATQPSPAPNAPIFSLPLVGLVVILALLWCWWAETSS
;
A
#
# COMPACT_ATOMS: atom_id res chain seq x y z
N MET A 1 29.15 67.39 -0.44
CA MET A 1 27.85 66.77 -0.75
C MET A 1 28.11 65.73 -1.83
N PRO A 2 28.29 64.47 -1.43
CA PRO A 2 27.17 63.54 -1.31
C PRO A 2 27.09 62.86 0.08
N ALA A 3 25.99 62.13 0.28
CA ALA A 3 25.41 61.66 1.55
C ALA A 3 26.17 60.48 2.22
N PRO A 4 25.97 60.25 3.53
CA PRO A 4 26.53 59.10 4.22
C PRO A 4 25.66 57.84 4.05
N SER A 5 26.38 56.73 4.01
CA SER A 5 25.95 55.34 3.86
C SER A 5 24.97 54.88 4.94
N ARG A 6 23.93 54.13 4.57
CA ARG A 6 23.12 53.34 5.50
C ARG A 6 23.78 51.98 5.75
N PRO A 7 23.82 51.45 6.99
CA PRO A 7 24.21 50.08 7.24
C PRO A 7 23.07 49.13 6.89
N TRP A 8 23.41 48.03 6.20
CA TRP A 8 22.52 46.89 6.02
C TRP A 8 22.59 46.03 7.28
N HIS A 9 21.48 45.94 8.01
CA HIS A 9 21.28 44.90 9.03
C HIS A 9 20.41 43.79 8.43
N PRO A 10 20.81 42.51 8.50
CA PRO A 10 19.90 41.41 8.27
C PRO A 10 19.09 41.19 9.55
N THR A 11 17.81 41.57 9.55
CA THR A 11 16.88 41.23 10.61
C THR A 11 16.44 39.77 10.45
N ILE A 12 17.01 38.88 11.26
CA ILE A 12 16.55 37.50 11.41
C ILE A 12 15.17 37.53 12.11
N PRO A 13 14.10 36.93 11.56
CA PRO A 13 12.85 36.78 12.29
C PRO A 13 12.97 35.61 13.30
N PRO A 14 12.31 35.68 14.47
CA PRO A 14 12.34 34.58 15.42
C PRO A 14 11.53 33.39 14.91
N LEU A 15 12.16 32.21 14.93
CA LEU A 15 11.52 30.90 14.84
C LEU A 15 10.64 30.68 16.06
N SER A 16 9.34 30.89 15.92
CA SER A 16 8.33 30.29 16.78
C SER A 16 6.96 30.51 16.18
N LEU A 17 6.38 29.44 15.62
CA LEU A 17 4.95 29.09 15.59
C LEU A 17 4.68 28.08 14.47
N LEU A 18 4.93 26.80 14.76
CA LEU A 18 4.28 25.68 14.06
C LEU A 18 4.31 24.45 14.98
N THR A 19 3.61 24.56 16.11
CA THR A 19 3.15 23.39 16.87
C THR A 19 1.75 23.05 16.38
N GLY A 20 1.61 21.91 15.70
CA GLY A 20 0.32 21.35 15.31
C GLY A 20 -0.54 20.98 16.54
N PRO A 21 -1.88 20.91 16.39
CA PRO A 21 -2.74 20.57 17.51
C PRO A 21 -2.62 19.08 17.83
N THR A 22 -2.05 18.79 18.99
CA THR A 22 -2.24 17.51 19.68
C THR A 22 -3.64 17.54 20.29
N VAL A 23 -4.57 16.73 19.79
CA VAL A 23 -5.89 16.54 20.41
C VAL A 23 -5.76 15.45 21.46
N THR A 24 -5.58 15.87 22.71
CA THR A 24 -5.77 15.06 23.90
C THR A 24 -7.26 15.09 24.26
N THR A 25 -7.97 13.97 24.16
CA THR A 25 -9.33 13.82 24.71
C THR A 25 -9.25 13.11 26.05
N LEU A 26 -9.33 13.87 27.14
CA LEU A 26 -9.65 13.32 28.45
C LEU A 26 -10.35 14.36 29.35
N GLY A 27 -11.54 13.99 29.84
CA GLY A 27 -12.30 14.65 30.91
C GLY A 27 -13.17 15.84 30.45
N SER A 28 -14.39 16.06 30.92
CA SER A 28 -15.15 15.43 32.00
C SER A 28 -16.63 15.77 31.86
N TYR A 29 -17.42 14.84 32.37
CA TYR A 29 -18.77 14.95 32.91
C TYR A 29 -19.09 16.32 33.54
N GLU A 30 -20.21 16.95 33.17
CA GLU A 30 -21.09 17.62 34.14
C GLU A 30 -22.51 17.78 33.60
N VAL A 31 -23.44 17.30 34.42
CA VAL A 31 -24.90 17.41 34.33
C VAL A 31 -25.30 18.83 34.75
N SER A 32 -26.28 19.42 34.06
CA SER A 32 -27.14 20.45 34.65
C SER A 32 -28.51 20.46 33.98
N GLU A 33 -29.52 20.14 34.80
CA GLU A 33 -30.95 20.20 34.52
C GLU A 33 -31.45 21.64 34.38
N GLY A 34 -32.50 21.85 33.57
CA GLY A 34 -33.25 23.11 33.53
C GLY A 34 -34.29 23.23 32.41
N CYS A 35 -35.46 22.61 32.63
CA CYS A 35 -36.84 22.92 32.18
C CYS A 35 -37.06 24.20 31.31
N GLU A 36 -37.88 24.31 30.25
CA GLU A 36 -39.19 23.73 29.88
C GLU A 36 -39.41 23.90 28.35
N ARG A 37 -40.04 22.92 27.67
CA ARG A 37 -41.25 23.11 26.82
C ARG A 37 -41.63 21.85 26.03
N LYS A 38 -42.75 21.27 26.48
CA LYS A 38 -43.86 20.62 25.76
C LYS A 38 -43.66 20.03 24.35
N LYS A 39 -44.16 18.78 24.26
CA LYS A 39 -44.71 17.99 23.14
C LYS A 39 -43.71 17.17 22.31
N GLY A 40 -43.70 15.88 22.60
CA GLY A 40 -43.21 14.83 21.70
C GLY A 40 -43.33 13.48 22.39
N GLN A 41 -44.35 12.72 22.02
CA GLN A 41 -44.64 11.41 22.61
C GLN A 41 -43.66 10.34 22.11
N ARG A 42 -43.54 9.31 22.96
CA ARG A 42 -43.60 7.87 22.63
C ARG A 42 -42.30 7.12 22.26
N TRP A 43 -42.12 6.05 23.03
CA TRP A 43 -41.27 4.86 22.86
C TRP A 43 -39.80 4.97 23.26
N GLY A 44 -39.53 4.56 24.50
CA GLY A 44 -38.16 4.34 24.98
C GLY A 44 -38.12 4.02 26.46
N SER A 45 -38.79 2.96 26.92
CA SER A 45 -38.63 2.45 28.30
C SER A 45 -39.17 1.03 28.54
N LEU A 46 -39.24 0.16 27.52
CA LEU A 46 -39.65 -1.24 27.75
C LEU A 46 -38.62 -2.26 27.21
N GLU A 47 -37.33 -1.95 27.33
CA GLU A 47 -36.27 -2.93 27.13
C GLU A 47 -35.40 -2.93 28.39
N ARG A 48 -35.66 -3.91 29.26
CA ARG A 48 -34.74 -4.50 30.28
C ARG A 48 -35.43 -5.20 31.46
N ARG A 49 -36.73 -5.49 31.41
CA ARG A 49 -37.35 -6.40 32.40
C ARG A 49 -38.39 -7.30 31.73
N GLY A 50 -37.92 -8.39 31.13
CA GLY A 50 -38.83 -9.38 30.52
C GLY A 50 -38.14 -10.39 29.60
N MET A 51 -37.01 -10.98 30.00
CA MET A 51 -36.44 -12.15 29.31
C MET A 51 -36.03 -13.24 30.31
N GLN A 52 -36.77 -13.36 31.41
CA GLN A 52 -36.51 -14.38 32.42
C GLN A 52 -37.80 -14.77 33.13
N ALA A 53 -38.71 -15.41 32.38
CA ALA A 53 -39.79 -16.28 32.86
C ALA A 53 -40.71 -16.65 31.69
N MET A 54 -40.18 -17.37 30.70
CA MET A 54 -40.97 -18.33 29.92
C MET A 54 -40.04 -19.50 29.60
N GLU A 55 -39.58 -20.18 30.65
CA GLU A 55 -39.55 -21.65 30.59
C GLU A 55 -41.01 -22.09 30.61
N GLY A 56 -41.67 -21.93 29.45
CA GLY A 56 -42.90 -22.63 29.17
C GLY A 56 -42.50 -24.07 28.96
N GLU A 57 -42.84 -24.91 29.93
CA GLU A 57 -42.85 -26.35 29.78
C GLU A 57 -43.46 -26.66 28.40
N VAL A 58 -42.63 -27.18 27.50
CA VAL A 58 -43.08 -27.85 26.30
C VAL A 58 -43.71 -29.15 26.79
N LEU A 59 -44.94 -29.04 27.28
CA LEU A 59 -45.85 -30.17 27.28
C LEU A 59 -46.08 -30.46 25.80
N LEU A 60 -45.41 -31.53 25.36
CA LEU A 60 -45.71 -32.27 24.15
C LEU A 60 -47.22 -32.20 23.89
N PRO A 61 -47.67 -31.99 22.63
CA PRO A 61 -49.01 -32.40 22.25
C PRO A 61 -49.11 -33.88 22.62
N ALA A 62 -49.80 -34.15 23.72
CA ALA A 62 -50.19 -35.49 24.07
C ALA A 62 -50.85 -36.03 22.81
N LEU A 63 -50.28 -37.14 22.32
CA LEU A 63 -50.98 -38.03 21.42
C LEU A 63 -52.40 -38.13 21.94
N TYR A 64 -53.36 -37.93 21.05
CA TYR A 64 -54.77 -38.26 21.25
C TYR A 64 -54.82 -39.56 22.06
N GLU A 65 -55.03 -39.44 23.37
CA GLU A 65 -55.61 -40.52 24.13
C GLU A 65 -57.05 -40.55 23.63
N GLU A 66 -57.35 -41.63 22.92
CA GLU A 66 -58.68 -42.13 22.69
C GLU A 66 -59.38 -42.23 24.07
N GLU A 67 -59.90 -41.13 24.57
CA GLU A 67 -60.85 -41.11 25.68
C GLU A 67 -62.16 -40.59 25.09
N GLU A 68 -62.94 -41.59 24.67
CA GLU A 68 -64.40 -41.65 24.62
C GLU A 68 -65.05 -40.39 24.04
N GLU A 69 -65.36 -40.47 22.74
CA GLU A 69 -66.55 -39.81 22.21
C GLU A 69 -67.68 -40.10 23.22
N GLU A 70 -68.19 -39.07 23.88
CA GLU A 70 -69.54 -39.13 24.43
C GLU A 70 -70.45 -39.34 23.22
N GLU A 71 -70.65 -40.61 22.84
CA GLU A 71 -71.78 -41.04 22.05
C GLU A 71 -73.00 -40.52 22.82
N GLU A 72 -73.62 -39.48 22.26
CA GLU A 72 -74.96 -39.09 22.68
C GLU A 72 -75.80 -40.37 22.63
N GLU A 73 -76.32 -40.81 23.79
CA GLU A 73 -77.33 -41.86 23.85
C GLU A 73 -78.50 -41.41 22.97
N GLU A 74 -78.54 -41.87 21.72
CA GLU A 74 -79.77 -41.97 20.97
C GLU A 74 -80.62 -42.99 21.73
N GLU A 75 -81.63 -42.51 22.47
CA GLU A 75 -82.71 -43.37 22.95
C GLU A 75 -83.42 -43.96 21.72
N GLU A 76 -82.95 -45.10 21.23
CA GLU A 76 -83.76 -45.99 20.41
C GLU A 76 -84.93 -46.45 21.28
N VAL A 77 -86.12 -45.94 20.97
CA VAL A 77 -87.37 -46.52 21.48
C VAL A 77 -87.52 -47.89 20.81
N GLU A 78 -87.07 -48.95 21.48
CA GLU A 78 -87.41 -50.31 21.08
C GLU A 78 -88.93 -50.51 21.22
N GLU A 79 -89.63 -50.58 20.09
CA GLU A 79 -90.94 -51.20 20.00
C GLU A 79 -90.78 -52.72 20.24
N GLU A 80 -90.93 -53.16 21.49
CA GLU A 80 -91.16 -54.59 21.75
C GLU A 80 -92.55 -55.00 21.27
N GLU A 81 -92.65 -55.41 20.01
CA GLU A 81 -93.59 -56.45 19.61
C GLU A 81 -93.07 -57.80 20.10
N ASP A 82 -93.62 -58.35 21.19
CA ASP A 82 -93.49 -59.79 21.46
C ASP A 82 -94.79 -60.47 21.92
N GLN A 83 -95.34 -61.19 20.95
CA GLN A 83 -95.88 -62.56 21.01
C GLN A 83 -96.77 -62.99 22.20
N VAL A 84 -98.04 -63.08 21.84
CA VAL A 84 -98.95 -64.23 22.07
C VAL A 84 -98.27 -65.46 22.69
N GLN A 85 -98.57 -65.73 23.96
CA GLN A 85 -98.49 -67.09 24.49
C GLN A 85 -99.78 -67.51 25.21
N LYS A 86 -100.46 -68.45 24.56
CA LYS A 86 -101.52 -69.31 25.10
C LYS A 86 -101.06 -69.97 26.40
N GLY A 87 -101.85 -69.81 27.46
CA GLY A 87 -101.76 -70.63 28.67
C GLY A 87 -103.12 -70.68 29.36
N GLY A 88 -103.91 -71.70 29.05
CA GLY A 88 -105.22 -71.92 29.65
C GLY A 88 -105.12 -72.22 31.15
N SER A 89 -105.96 -71.53 31.94
CA SER A 89 -106.33 -72.01 33.26
C SER A 89 -107.86 -72.02 33.35
N VAL A 90 -108.37 -73.24 33.31
CA VAL A 90 -109.78 -73.60 33.31
C VAL A 90 -110.30 -73.45 34.75
N GLY A 91 -111.00 -72.34 35.01
CA GLY A 91 -111.80 -72.12 36.22
C GLY A 91 -113.27 -72.39 35.93
N SER A 92 -113.67 -73.65 36.06
CA SER A 92 -115.05 -74.11 35.88
C SER A 92 -116.02 -73.59 36.95
N LEU A 93 -117.22 -73.23 36.47
CA LEU A 93 -118.54 -73.29 37.12
C LEU A 93 -118.88 -72.24 38.19
N SER A 94 -119.86 -71.37 37.85
CA SER A 94 -121.22 -71.69 38.29
C SER A 94 -122.29 -70.99 37.45
N VAL A 95 -123.28 -71.80 37.12
CA VAL A 95 -124.52 -71.53 36.40
C VAL A 95 -125.25 -70.32 37.00
N GLY A 96 -125.41 -69.27 36.20
CA GLY A 96 -126.19 -68.09 36.55
C GLY A 96 -127.05 -67.64 35.39
N LYS A 97 -128.14 -68.38 35.15
CA LYS A 97 -129.36 -68.01 34.40
C LYS A 97 -129.18 -67.08 33.18
N HIS A 98 -129.57 -67.61 32.02
CA HIS A 98 -130.15 -66.82 30.94
C HIS A 98 -131.14 -65.79 31.51
N ARG A 99 -130.68 -64.55 31.65
CA ARG A 99 -131.55 -63.40 31.47
C ARG A 99 -131.29 -62.98 30.04
N GLY A 100 -132.17 -63.41 29.14
CA GLY A 100 -132.44 -62.58 27.98
C GLY A 100 -132.89 -61.25 28.55
N LEU A 101 -131.94 -60.33 28.74
CA LEU A 101 -132.24 -58.94 28.97
C LEU A 101 -132.74 -58.48 27.61
N SER A 102 -134.05 -58.56 27.42
CA SER A 102 -134.73 -57.72 26.45
C SER A 102 -134.48 -56.29 26.91
N LEU A 103 -133.32 -55.75 26.52
CA LEU A 103 -133.06 -54.32 26.55
C LEU A 103 -134.26 -53.69 25.85
N THR A 104 -134.90 -52.71 26.50
CA THR A 104 -135.94 -51.96 25.80
C THR A 104 -135.30 -51.30 24.58
N GLU A 105 -136.06 -51.12 23.50
CA GLU A 105 -135.55 -50.53 22.23
C GLU A 105 -134.70 -49.27 22.47
N THR A 106 -135.08 -48.49 23.49
CA THR A 106 -134.39 -47.30 24.01
C THR A 106 -133.00 -47.57 24.61
N GLU A 107 -132.82 -48.61 25.42
CA GLU A 107 -131.51 -48.93 26.02
C GLU A 107 -130.52 -49.42 24.95
N LEU A 108 -131.03 -50.08 23.91
CA LEU A 108 -130.25 -50.54 22.77
C LEU A 108 -129.88 -49.37 21.84
N GLU A 109 -130.74 -48.38 21.73
CA GLU A 109 -130.49 -47.10 21.04
C GLU A 109 -129.46 -46.23 21.79
N GLU A 110 -129.53 -46.16 23.12
CA GLU A 110 -128.53 -45.47 23.95
C GLU A 110 -127.15 -46.12 23.86
N LEU A 111 -127.07 -47.47 23.89
CA LEU A 111 -125.81 -48.18 23.71
C LEU A 111 -125.22 -47.97 22.31
N ARG A 112 -126.07 -47.93 21.27
CA ARG A 112 -125.65 -47.58 19.91
C ARG A 112 -125.12 -46.15 19.83
N ALA A 113 -125.74 -45.19 20.52
CA ALA A 113 -125.27 -43.81 20.58
C ALA A 113 -123.90 -43.71 21.29
N GLN A 114 -123.70 -44.44 22.41
CA GLN A 114 -122.42 -44.50 23.11
C GLN A 114 -121.32 -45.13 22.26
N VAL A 115 -121.62 -46.21 21.52
CA VAL A 115 -120.65 -46.83 20.60
C VAL A 115 -120.28 -45.87 19.47
N LEU A 116 -121.26 -45.16 18.88
CA LEU A 116 -120.97 -44.15 17.86
C LEU A 116 -120.12 -43.01 18.42
N GLN A 117 -120.39 -42.54 19.64
CA GLN A 117 -119.60 -41.50 20.30
C GLN A 117 -118.16 -41.98 20.57
N LEU A 118 -117.97 -43.21 21.06
CA LEU A 118 -116.63 -43.78 21.25
C LEU A 118 -115.88 -43.94 19.93
N VAL A 119 -116.57 -44.28 18.84
CA VAL A 119 -115.95 -44.34 17.50
C VAL A 119 -115.50 -42.96 17.03
N THR A 120 -116.34 -41.93 17.21
CA THR A 120 -115.93 -40.55 16.86
C THR A 120 -114.78 -40.06 17.74
N GLU A 121 -114.81 -40.33 19.04
CA GLU A 121 -113.70 -39.99 19.95
C GLU A 121 -112.40 -40.75 19.57
N LEU A 122 -112.51 -42.03 19.17
CA LEU A 122 -111.35 -42.79 18.67
C LEU A 122 -110.81 -42.23 17.35
N GLU A 123 -111.68 -41.85 16.42
CA GLU A 123 -111.29 -41.19 15.16
C GLU A 123 -110.59 -39.84 15.44
N GLU A 124 -111.15 -39.01 16.32
CA GLU A 124 -110.53 -37.75 16.76
C GLU A 124 -109.15 -37.97 17.41
N THR A 125 -109.01 -38.97 18.31
CA THR A 125 -107.70 -39.29 18.91
C THR A 125 -106.70 -39.82 17.89
N ARG A 126 -107.15 -40.55 16.86
CA ARG A 126 -106.28 -41.04 15.79
C ARG A 126 -105.82 -39.91 14.88
N GLU A 127 -106.69 -38.97 14.54
CA GLU A 127 -106.32 -37.76 13.79
C GLU A 127 -105.33 -36.89 14.58
N LEU A 128 -105.54 -36.72 15.90
CA LEU A 128 -104.61 -36.02 16.78
C LEU A 128 -103.25 -36.73 16.87
N ALA A 129 -103.22 -38.06 16.96
CA ALA A 129 -101.97 -38.83 16.94
C ALA A 129 -101.22 -38.61 15.62
N GLY A 130 -101.92 -38.64 14.47
CA GLY A 130 -101.32 -38.34 13.17
C GLY A 130 -100.78 -36.90 13.07
N GLN A 131 -101.48 -35.90 13.64
CA GLN A 131 -100.97 -34.53 13.72
C GLN A 131 -99.71 -34.43 14.58
N HIS A 132 -99.64 -35.12 15.71
CA HIS A 132 -98.44 -35.16 16.55
C HIS A 132 -97.26 -35.86 15.86
N GLU A 133 -97.52 -36.93 15.09
CA GLU A 133 -96.50 -37.58 14.24
C GLU A 133 -95.97 -36.60 13.19
N ASP A 134 -96.84 -35.88 12.48
CA ASP A 134 -96.46 -34.87 11.50
C ASP A 134 -95.65 -33.71 12.15
N ASP A 135 -96.10 -33.19 13.29
CA ASP A 135 -95.40 -32.14 14.06
C ASP A 135 -94.01 -32.61 14.54
N SER A 136 -93.90 -33.86 14.98
CA SER A 136 -92.63 -34.47 15.39
C SER A 136 -91.65 -34.59 14.22
N LEU A 137 -92.13 -35.00 13.05
CA LEU A 137 -91.33 -35.09 11.84
C LEU A 137 -90.87 -33.70 11.36
N GLU A 138 -91.73 -32.67 11.46
CA GLU A 138 -91.34 -31.28 11.15
C GLU A 138 -90.25 -30.77 12.11
N LEU A 139 -90.43 -30.98 13.42
CA LEU A 139 -89.43 -30.60 14.43
C LEU A 139 -88.10 -31.34 14.22
N GLN A 140 -88.15 -32.63 13.90
CA GLN A 140 -86.96 -33.42 13.58
C GLN A 140 -86.22 -32.83 12.37
N GLY A 141 -86.93 -32.49 11.29
CA GLY A 141 -86.32 -31.86 10.12
C GLY A 141 -85.66 -30.51 10.45
N LEU A 142 -86.31 -29.68 11.27
CA LEU A 142 -85.74 -28.40 11.71
C LEU A 142 -84.49 -28.58 12.59
N LEU A 143 -84.48 -29.59 13.47
CA LEU A 143 -83.31 -29.92 14.29
C LEU A 143 -82.15 -30.43 13.44
N GLU A 144 -82.41 -31.28 12.45
CA GLU A 144 -81.41 -31.77 11.49
C GLU A 144 -80.80 -30.60 10.69
N ASP A 145 -81.63 -29.67 10.21
CA ASP A 145 -81.16 -28.46 9.51
C ASP A 145 -80.29 -27.56 10.42
N GLU A 146 -80.67 -27.35 11.69
CA GLU A 146 -79.88 -26.59 12.66
C GLU A 146 -78.56 -27.30 12.98
N ARG A 147 -78.59 -28.63 13.15
CA ARG A 147 -77.39 -29.45 13.34
C ARG A 147 -76.43 -29.33 12.16
N LEU A 148 -76.92 -29.44 10.93
CA LEU A 148 -76.11 -29.28 9.73
C LEU A 148 -75.54 -27.86 9.59
N ALA A 149 -76.33 -26.82 9.87
CA ALA A 149 -75.87 -25.44 9.84
C ALA A 149 -74.78 -25.18 10.90
N SER A 150 -74.95 -25.72 12.11
CA SER A 150 -73.96 -25.65 13.20
C SER A 150 -72.67 -26.38 12.85
N ALA A 151 -72.75 -27.60 12.29
CA ALA A 151 -71.59 -28.37 11.85
C ALA A 151 -70.80 -27.63 10.75
N GLN A 152 -71.49 -27.06 9.75
CA GLN A 152 -70.86 -26.24 8.71
C GLN A 152 -70.17 -25.00 9.31
N GLN A 153 -70.81 -24.34 10.29
CA GLN A 153 -70.23 -23.20 10.98
C GLN A 153 -68.95 -23.58 11.74
N ALA A 154 -68.96 -24.70 12.46
CA ALA A 154 -67.79 -25.23 13.16
C ALA A 154 -66.65 -25.59 12.19
N GLU A 155 -66.96 -26.15 11.02
CA GLU A 155 -65.96 -26.45 9.98
C GLU A 155 -65.32 -25.16 9.43
N VAL A 156 -66.11 -24.11 9.17
CA VAL A 156 -65.58 -22.82 8.72
C VAL A 156 -64.66 -22.20 9.77
N PHE A 157 -65.06 -22.22 11.05
CA PHE A 157 -64.19 -21.74 12.13
C PHE A 157 -62.92 -22.57 12.26
N THR A 158 -63.00 -23.89 12.13
CA THR A 158 -61.85 -24.79 12.18
C THR A 158 -60.86 -24.49 11.05
N LYS A 159 -61.35 -24.31 9.82
CA LYS A 159 -60.52 -23.91 8.67
C LYS A 159 -59.85 -22.56 8.90
N GLN A 160 -60.59 -21.58 9.44
CA GLN A 160 -60.03 -20.26 9.75
C GLN A 160 -58.94 -20.34 10.82
N ILE A 161 -59.15 -21.14 11.87
CA ILE A 161 -58.16 -21.36 12.93
C ILE A 161 -56.91 -22.02 12.34
N GLN A 162 -57.06 -23.06 11.52
CA GLN A 162 -55.93 -23.75 10.87
C GLN A 162 -55.14 -22.81 9.94
N GLN A 163 -55.84 -21.95 9.18
CA GLN A 163 -55.20 -20.95 8.32
C GLN A 163 -54.37 -19.96 9.17
N LEU A 164 -54.96 -19.38 10.21
CA LEU A 164 -54.26 -18.44 11.10
C LEU A 164 -53.08 -19.10 11.82
N GLN A 165 -53.22 -20.36 12.25
CA GLN A 165 -52.12 -21.13 12.82
C GLN A 165 -51.00 -21.37 11.80
N GLY A 166 -51.35 -21.59 10.53
CA GLY A 166 -50.39 -21.67 9.42
C GLY A 166 -49.62 -20.38 9.22
N GLU A 167 -50.33 -19.25 9.11
CA GLU A 167 -49.75 -17.92 8.95
C GLU A 167 -48.85 -17.54 10.14
N LEU A 168 -49.26 -17.87 11.37
CA LEU A 168 -48.41 -17.66 12.56
C LEU A 168 -47.14 -18.52 12.54
N ARG A 169 -47.22 -19.77 12.06
CA ARG A 169 -46.04 -20.64 11.92
C ARG A 169 -45.08 -20.08 10.87
N SER A 170 -45.57 -19.70 9.69
CA SER A 170 -44.72 -19.12 8.63
C SER A 170 -44.07 -17.80 9.06
N LEU A 171 -44.80 -16.91 9.74
CA LEU A 171 -44.24 -15.67 10.27
C LEU A 171 -43.15 -15.92 11.32
N ARG A 172 -43.33 -16.92 12.20
CA ARG A 172 -42.29 -17.31 13.17
C ARG A 172 -41.02 -17.81 12.48
N GLU A 173 -41.17 -18.61 11.43
CA GLU A 173 -40.04 -19.08 10.63
C GLU A 173 -39.32 -17.92 9.94
N GLU A 174 -40.05 -16.99 9.33
CA GLU A 174 -39.50 -15.79 8.71
C GLU A 174 -38.73 -14.92 9.71
N ILE A 175 -39.30 -14.66 10.88
CA ILE A 175 -38.61 -13.94 11.96
C ILE A 175 -37.31 -14.65 12.35
N SER A 176 -37.35 -15.98 12.51
CA SER A 176 -36.15 -16.75 12.86
C SER A 176 -35.07 -16.71 11.77
N LEU A 177 -35.46 -16.65 10.48
CA LEU A 177 -34.55 -16.52 9.36
C LEU A 177 -33.88 -15.15 9.37
N LEU A 178 -34.67 -14.08 9.52
CA LEU A 178 -34.19 -12.70 9.59
C LEU A 178 -33.25 -12.49 10.79
N GLU A 179 -33.55 -13.08 11.95
CA GLU A 179 -32.67 -13.00 13.13
C GLU A 179 -31.31 -13.64 12.86
N ARG A 180 -31.29 -14.80 12.18
CA ARG A 180 -30.05 -15.49 11.82
C ARG A 180 -29.25 -14.73 10.76
N GLU A 181 -29.93 -14.20 9.75
CA GLU A 181 -29.31 -13.36 8.71
C GLU A 181 -28.68 -12.13 9.33
N LYS A 182 -29.45 -11.39 10.15
CA LYS A 182 -28.95 -10.26 10.93
C LYS A 182 -27.71 -10.63 11.74
N GLU A 183 -27.73 -11.74 12.48
CA GLU A 183 -26.58 -12.16 13.29
C GLU A 183 -25.36 -12.50 12.41
N SER A 184 -25.57 -13.12 11.25
CA SER A 184 -24.50 -13.44 10.30
C SER A 184 -23.90 -12.19 9.65
N GLU A 185 -24.73 -11.22 9.27
CA GLU A 185 -24.29 -9.94 8.72
C GLU A 185 -23.55 -9.11 9.77
N LEU A 186 -24.04 -9.09 11.01
CA LEU A 186 -23.38 -8.38 12.11
C LEU A 186 -21.98 -8.95 12.36
N LYS A 187 -21.83 -10.28 12.37
CA LYS A 187 -20.52 -10.95 12.48
C LYS A 187 -19.60 -10.62 11.31
N ALA A 188 -20.12 -10.57 10.09
CA ALA A 188 -19.33 -10.20 8.91
C ALA A 188 -18.84 -8.74 9.01
N MET A 189 -19.73 -7.81 9.35
CA MET A 189 -19.39 -6.40 9.54
C MET A 189 -18.37 -6.20 10.66
N GLU A 190 -18.48 -6.94 11.78
CA GLU A 190 -17.49 -6.91 12.86
C GLU A 190 -16.10 -7.37 12.42
N GLN A 191 -16.03 -8.43 11.60
CA GLN A 191 -14.77 -8.92 11.03
C GLN A 191 -14.16 -7.90 10.07
N GLU A 192 -14.95 -7.33 9.15
CA GLU A 192 -14.47 -6.29 8.23
C GLU A 192 -13.96 -5.06 8.98
N LEU A 193 -14.67 -4.63 10.03
CA LEU A 193 -14.25 -3.52 10.87
C LEU A 193 -12.98 -3.86 11.66
N HIS A 194 -12.79 -5.11 12.09
CA HIS A 194 -11.52 -5.54 12.68
C HIS A 194 -10.37 -5.47 11.67
N LEU A 195 -10.58 -5.98 10.45
CA LEU A 195 -9.60 -5.92 9.37
C LEU A 195 -9.23 -4.47 9.03
N ALA A 196 -10.22 -3.59 8.84
CA ALA A 196 -9.99 -2.17 8.57
C ALA A 196 -9.19 -1.49 9.70
N ARG A 197 -9.47 -1.82 10.97
CA ARG A 197 -8.68 -1.31 12.10
C ARG A 197 -7.23 -1.80 12.05
N THR A 198 -7.01 -3.06 11.74
CA THR A 198 -5.65 -3.61 11.60
C THR A 198 -4.90 -2.96 10.43
N GLU A 199 -5.57 -2.76 9.29
CA GLU A 199 -4.98 -2.10 8.12
C GLU A 199 -4.60 -0.64 8.45
N ILE A 200 -5.49 0.12 9.06
CA ILE A 200 -5.20 1.49 9.53
C ILE A 200 -4.00 1.49 10.49
N HIS A 201 -3.90 0.52 11.40
CA HIS A 201 -2.76 0.43 12.31
C HIS A 201 -1.46 0.15 11.55
N THR A 202 -1.46 -0.78 10.60
CA THR A 202 -0.28 -1.09 9.77
C THR A 202 0.16 0.10 8.90
N LEU A 203 -0.79 0.83 8.31
CA LEU A 203 -0.48 2.02 7.51
C LEU A 203 0.09 3.15 8.38
N ARG A 204 -0.41 3.32 9.61
CA ARG A 204 0.14 4.28 10.57
C ARG A 204 1.56 3.91 10.98
N GLN A 205 1.81 2.62 11.27
CA GLN A 205 3.16 2.15 11.60
C GLN A 205 4.11 2.41 10.43
N ALA A 206 3.72 2.06 9.20
CA ALA A 206 4.56 2.30 8.02
C ALA A 206 4.83 3.79 7.78
N ALA A 207 3.84 4.66 8.05
CA ALA A 207 4.02 6.11 7.97
C ALA A 207 4.95 6.65 9.06
N GLU A 208 4.87 6.10 10.28
CA GLU A 208 5.78 6.45 11.38
C GLU A 208 7.20 5.99 11.08
N ASP A 209 7.39 4.74 10.67
CA ASP A 209 8.71 4.19 10.28
C ASP A 209 9.33 5.05 9.17
N SER A 210 8.57 5.37 8.11
CA SER A 210 9.03 6.26 7.03
C SER A 210 9.37 7.67 7.52
N ALA A 211 8.60 8.23 8.45
CA ALA A 211 8.92 9.52 9.05
C ALA A 211 10.23 9.46 9.85
N THR A 212 10.46 8.37 10.60
CA THR A 212 11.72 8.20 11.34
C THR A 212 12.94 8.02 10.44
N GLU A 213 12.79 7.33 9.31
CA GLU A 213 13.85 7.24 8.29
C GLU A 213 14.16 8.61 7.69
N HIS A 214 13.13 9.39 7.33
CA HIS A 214 13.31 10.74 6.83
C HIS A 214 13.98 11.68 7.85
N ASP A 215 13.61 11.59 9.13
CA ASP A 215 14.26 12.37 10.20
C ASP A 215 15.73 11.95 10.38
N SER A 216 16.05 10.66 10.25
CA SER A 216 17.43 10.15 10.26
C SER A 216 18.24 10.67 9.06
N ASP A 217 17.68 10.63 7.86
CA ASP A 217 18.32 11.17 6.66
C ASP A 217 18.55 12.68 6.78
N LEU A 218 17.56 13.41 7.28
CA LEU A 218 17.67 14.85 7.54
C LEU A 218 18.77 15.15 8.56
N ALA A 219 18.88 14.36 9.62
CA ALA A 219 19.96 14.51 10.61
C ALA A 219 21.35 14.24 10.00
N SER A 220 21.50 13.22 9.16
CA SER A 220 22.78 12.92 8.49
C SER A 220 23.18 14.02 7.49
N LEU A 221 22.22 14.55 6.73
CA LEU A 221 22.45 15.69 5.84
C LEU A 221 22.81 16.96 6.60
N GLN A 222 22.20 17.20 7.77
CA GLN A 222 22.57 18.31 8.64
C GLN A 222 24.01 18.16 9.14
N GLU A 223 24.44 16.96 9.52
CA GLU A 223 25.81 16.69 9.93
C GLU A 223 26.81 16.93 8.79
N ASP A 224 26.52 16.45 7.58
CA ASP A 224 27.34 16.67 6.39
C ASP A 224 27.44 18.15 6.02
N LEU A 225 26.34 18.90 6.09
CA LEU A 225 26.35 20.35 5.86
C LEU A 225 27.24 21.07 6.88
N CYS A 226 27.14 20.72 8.16
CA CYS A 226 28.01 21.29 9.19
C CYS A 226 29.49 20.93 8.95
N ARG A 227 29.78 19.69 8.53
CA ARG A 227 31.14 19.27 8.16
C ARG A 227 31.68 20.12 7.00
N LEU A 228 30.93 20.26 5.92
CA LEU A 228 31.32 21.05 4.76
C LEU A 228 31.46 22.55 5.07
N GLN A 229 30.63 23.09 5.97
CA GLN A 229 30.77 24.47 6.46
C GLN A 229 32.11 24.65 7.20
N ASN A 230 32.47 23.72 8.09
CA ASN A 230 33.75 23.78 8.79
C ASN A 230 34.94 23.66 7.82
N GLU A 231 34.86 22.75 6.84
CA GLU A 231 35.89 22.62 5.79
C GLU A 231 36.03 23.91 4.97
N LEU A 232 34.91 24.56 4.65
CA LEU A 232 34.91 25.85 3.96
C LEU A 232 35.62 26.91 4.80
N ASP A 233 35.24 27.05 6.08
CA ASP A 233 35.85 28.01 7.01
C ASP A 233 37.36 27.80 7.16
N ASP A 234 37.81 26.54 7.22
CA ASP A 234 39.23 26.18 7.24
C ASP A 234 39.95 26.60 5.95
N MET A 235 39.33 26.36 4.79
CA MET A 235 39.87 26.80 3.50
C MET A 235 39.90 28.33 3.40
N GLU A 236 38.92 29.03 3.95
CA GLU A 236 38.92 30.50 4.03
C GLU A 236 40.06 31.02 4.90
N ARG A 237 40.32 30.36 6.04
CA ARG A 237 41.44 30.67 6.92
C ARG A 237 42.78 30.47 6.21
N ILE A 238 42.97 29.32 5.56
CA ILE A 238 44.20 29.01 4.79
C ILE A 238 44.39 30.00 3.63
N ARG A 239 43.30 30.34 2.92
CA ARG A 239 43.34 31.39 1.87
C ARG A 239 43.81 32.73 2.45
N GLY A 240 43.28 33.13 3.60
CA GLY A 240 43.70 34.34 4.32
C GLY A 240 45.19 34.32 4.70
N GLU A 241 45.72 33.16 5.12
CA GLU A 241 47.15 32.98 5.40
C GLU A 241 48.01 33.21 4.15
N TYR A 242 47.63 32.65 3.00
CA TYR A 242 48.33 32.91 1.74
C TYR A 242 48.21 34.36 1.26
N GLU A 243 47.07 35.03 1.49
CA GLU A 243 46.93 36.46 1.17
C GLU A 243 47.89 37.32 2.01
N LEU A 244 48.03 37.01 3.31
CA LEU A 244 48.99 37.67 4.19
C LEU A 244 50.44 37.39 3.75
N GLU A 245 50.75 36.15 3.36
CA GLU A 245 52.08 35.81 2.83
C GLU A 245 52.38 36.56 1.52
N ILE A 246 51.43 36.59 0.58
CA ILE A 246 51.57 37.33 -0.69
C ILE A 246 51.79 38.83 -0.41
N THR A 247 51.03 39.43 0.50
CA THR A 247 51.19 40.85 0.84
C THR A 247 52.54 41.12 1.52
N SER A 248 52.98 40.23 2.42
CA SER A 248 54.30 40.29 3.05
C SER A 248 55.44 40.19 2.02
N LEU A 249 55.39 39.19 1.12
CA LEU A 249 56.38 39.01 0.06
C LEU A 249 56.43 40.20 -0.89
N ARG A 250 55.27 40.77 -1.25
CA ARG A 250 55.20 42.01 -2.06
C ARG A 250 55.87 43.17 -1.35
N ALA A 251 55.60 43.37 -0.07
CA ALA A 251 56.26 44.42 0.72
C ALA A 251 57.78 44.17 0.82
N GLU A 252 58.21 42.93 1.01
CA GLU A 252 59.64 42.57 1.03
C GLU A 252 60.32 42.85 -0.31
N MET A 253 59.67 42.52 -1.44
CA MET A 253 60.17 42.86 -2.77
C MET A 253 60.26 44.37 -2.98
N GLU A 254 59.23 45.13 -2.60
CA GLU A 254 59.22 46.60 -2.69
C GLU A 254 60.37 47.21 -1.87
N MET A 255 60.61 46.71 -0.65
CA MET A 255 61.73 47.16 0.19
C MET A 255 63.08 46.84 -0.44
N LYS A 256 63.30 45.60 -0.91
CA LYS A 256 64.55 45.18 -1.59
C LYS A 256 64.81 45.97 -2.88
N ASN A 257 63.76 46.37 -3.59
CA ASN A 257 63.85 47.19 -4.80
C ASN A 257 64.03 48.69 -4.48
N SER A 258 63.59 49.15 -3.31
CA SER A 258 63.74 50.54 -2.87
C SER A 258 65.11 50.82 -2.24
N ASP A 259 65.85 49.79 -1.82
CA ASP A 259 67.23 49.91 -1.35
C ASP A 259 68.14 50.37 -2.51
N PRO A 260 68.69 51.60 -2.46
CA PRO A 260 69.48 52.14 -3.57
C PRO A 260 70.82 51.41 -3.73
N SER A 261 71.30 50.75 -2.66
CA SER A 261 72.54 49.98 -2.68
C SER A 261 72.45 48.73 -3.57
N SER A 262 71.36 47.96 -3.47
CA SER A 262 71.16 46.76 -4.29
C SER A 262 70.93 47.09 -5.77
N LEU A 263 70.27 48.20 -6.08
CA LEU A 263 70.13 48.69 -7.45
C LEU A 263 71.46 49.28 -7.99
N SER A 264 72.23 49.99 -7.17
CA SER A 264 73.55 50.50 -7.53
C SER A 264 74.52 49.35 -7.81
N ASP A 265 74.59 48.34 -6.93
CA ASP A 265 75.45 47.18 -7.10
C ASP A 265 75.11 46.38 -8.38
N PHE A 266 73.82 46.24 -8.70
CA PHE A 266 73.39 45.60 -9.95
C PHE A 266 73.77 46.43 -11.18
N SER A 267 73.60 47.76 -11.11
CA SER A 267 73.99 48.69 -12.17
C SER A 267 75.50 48.71 -12.37
N GLU A 268 76.28 48.75 -11.30
CA GLU A 268 77.75 48.72 -11.31
C GLU A 268 78.26 47.41 -11.88
N MET A 269 77.72 46.27 -11.45
CA MET A 269 78.10 44.96 -12.01
C MET A 269 77.70 44.82 -13.49
N GLN A 270 76.58 45.41 -13.88
CA GLN A 270 76.16 45.47 -15.29
C GLN A 270 77.13 46.32 -16.13
N GLU A 271 77.61 47.45 -15.60
CA GLU A 271 78.64 48.28 -16.22
C GLU A 271 79.99 47.55 -16.30
N GLU A 272 80.41 46.85 -15.25
CA GLU A 272 81.63 46.04 -15.25
C GLU A 272 81.59 44.91 -16.29
N LEU A 273 80.44 44.23 -16.43
CA LEU A 273 80.24 43.23 -17.49
C LEU A 273 80.35 43.84 -18.89
N GLN A 274 79.84 45.06 -19.07
CA GLN A 274 79.95 45.78 -20.33
C GLN A 274 81.41 46.15 -20.63
N GLN A 275 82.14 46.67 -19.64
CA GLN A 275 83.57 46.99 -19.76
C GLN A 275 84.41 45.74 -20.05
N LEU A 276 84.11 44.61 -19.41
CA LEU A 276 84.81 43.35 -19.64
C LEU A 276 84.57 42.83 -21.07
N ARG A 277 83.34 42.96 -21.59
CA ARG A 277 83.02 42.63 -23.00
C ARG A 277 83.82 43.49 -23.97
N GLU A 278 83.90 44.79 -23.72
CA GLU A 278 84.69 45.71 -24.56
C GLU A 278 86.19 45.37 -24.51
N ARG A 279 86.72 45.07 -23.33
CA ARG A 279 88.11 44.66 -23.16
C ARG A 279 88.41 43.32 -23.83
N TYR A 280 87.50 42.35 -23.73
CA TYR A 280 87.59 41.09 -24.45
C TYR A 280 87.61 41.32 -25.97
N HIS A 281 86.75 42.22 -26.47
CA HIS A 281 86.72 42.57 -27.88
C HIS A 281 88.05 43.20 -28.34
N PHE A 282 88.59 44.15 -27.58
CA PHE A 282 89.88 44.78 -27.89
C PHE A 282 91.03 43.77 -27.85
N LEU A 283 91.08 42.91 -26.83
CA LEU A 283 92.10 41.87 -26.72
C LEU A 283 92.03 40.86 -27.87
N ASN A 284 90.82 40.55 -28.35
CA ASN A 284 90.62 39.68 -29.51
C ASN A 284 91.11 40.34 -30.81
N GLU A 285 90.97 41.67 -30.95
CA GLU A 285 91.56 42.42 -32.06
C GLU A 285 93.08 42.42 -32.01
N GLU A 286 93.68 42.65 -30.83
CA GLU A 286 95.12 42.54 -30.64
C GLU A 286 95.61 41.14 -30.96
N TYR A 287 94.94 40.10 -30.46
CA TYR A 287 95.25 38.71 -30.78
C TYR A 287 95.24 38.44 -32.29
N ARG A 288 94.23 38.95 -33.01
CA ARG A 288 94.14 38.84 -34.47
C ARG A 288 95.32 39.51 -35.18
N THR A 289 95.67 40.74 -34.79
CA THR A 289 96.82 41.45 -35.39
C THR A 289 98.14 40.73 -35.09
N LEU A 290 98.29 40.18 -33.88
CA LEU A 290 99.45 39.39 -33.51
C LEU A 290 99.52 38.11 -34.34
N GLN A 291 98.39 37.43 -34.54
CA GLN A 291 98.28 36.25 -35.39
C GLN A 291 98.64 36.55 -36.85
N GLU A 292 98.15 37.66 -37.40
CA GLU A 292 98.54 38.15 -38.73
C GLU A 292 100.05 38.41 -38.82
N SER A 293 100.64 39.10 -37.83
CA SER A 293 102.09 39.35 -37.79
C SER A 293 102.92 38.06 -37.65
N ASN A 294 102.45 37.11 -36.85
CA ASN A 294 103.11 35.82 -36.65
C ASN A 294 103.05 34.98 -37.93
N SER A 295 101.91 34.95 -38.63
CA SER A 295 101.80 34.30 -39.93
C SER A 295 102.76 34.92 -40.96
N SER A 296 102.92 36.25 -40.94
CA SER A 296 103.87 36.95 -41.81
C SER A 296 105.32 36.58 -41.49
N LEU A 297 105.71 36.57 -40.21
CA LEU A 297 107.05 36.17 -39.78
C LEU A 297 107.32 34.69 -40.05
N THR A 298 106.33 33.83 -39.89
CA THR A 298 106.43 32.40 -40.22
C THR A 298 106.61 32.21 -41.73
N GLY A 299 105.93 33.02 -42.55
CA GLY A 299 106.16 33.10 -43.99
C GLY A 299 107.60 33.53 -44.32
N GLN A 300 108.11 34.58 -43.68
CA GLN A 300 109.50 35.02 -43.85
C GLN A 300 110.53 33.97 -43.39
N LEU A 301 110.24 33.24 -42.31
CA LEU A 301 111.06 32.12 -41.84
C LEU A 301 111.06 30.98 -42.85
N ALA A 302 109.91 30.61 -43.40
CA ALA A 302 109.80 29.60 -44.44
C ALA A 302 110.60 30.00 -45.69
N ASP A 303 110.57 31.28 -46.09
CA ASP A 303 111.37 31.79 -47.20
C ASP A 303 112.87 31.68 -46.91
N LEU A 304 113.34 32.09 -45.73
CA LEU A 304 114.73 31.97 -45.31
C LEU A 304 115.18 30.51 -45.18
N GLU A 305 114.30 29.62 -44.71
CA GLU A 305 114.56 28.18 -44.67
C GLU A 305 114.59 27.58 -46.07
N SER A 306 113.73 28.02 -46.99
CA SER A 306 113.79 27.64 -48.41
C SER A 306 115.11 28.11 -49.05
N GLU A 307 115.60 29.28 -48.67
CA GLU A 307 116.87 29.81 -49.16
C GLU A 307 118.06 29.07 -48.54
N ARG A 308 117.99 28.77 -47.24
CA ARG A 308 118.99 27.95 -46.54
C ARG A 308 119.03 26.54 -47.11
N THR A 309 117.88 25.93 -47.36
CA THR A 309 117.77 24.60 -47.98
C THR A 309 118.24 24.65 -49.43
N ARG A 310 117.94 25.69 -50.22
CA ARG A 310 118.51 25.90 -51.56
C ARG A 310 120.04 25.99 -51.54
N ARG A 311 120.62 26.73 -50.59
CA ARG A 311 122.08 26.80 -50.41
C ARG A 311 122.65 25.48 -49.87
N ALA A 312 121.90 24.74 -49.06
CA ALA A 312 122.28 23.42 -48.58
C ALA A 312 122.17 22.35 -49.68
N THR A 313 121.21 22.45 -50.60
CA THR A 313 121.08 21.57 -51.77
C THR A 313 122.12 21.88 -52.83
N GLU A 314 122.50 23.15 -53.04
CA GLU A 314 123.70 23.52 -53.82
C GLU A 314 124.96 22.85 -53.22
N LYS A 315 125.18 23.01 -51.91
CA LYS A 315 126.31 22.37 -51.20
C LYS A 315 126.23 20.83 -51.15
N TRP A 316 125.03 20.27 -51.13
CA TRP A 316 124.77 18.83 -51.16
C TRP A 316 125.01 18.28 -52.56
N LEU A 317 124.59 18.95 -53.64
CA LEU A 317 124.93 18.59 -55.02
C LEU A 317 126.46 18.64 -55.24
N ASP A 318 127.15 19.64 -54.67
CA ASP A 318 128.62 19.73 -54.66
C ASP A 318 129.29 18.64 -53.79
N SER A 319 128.64 18.18 -52.71
CA SER A 319 129.14 17.09 -51.86
C SER A 319 128.73 15.69 -52.32
N GLN A 320 127.70 15.57 -53.17
CA GLN A 320 127.13 14.30 -53.64
C GLN A 320 127.70 13.82 -54.97
N THR A 321 128.35 14.71 -55.74
CA THR A 321 129.34 14.30 -56.76
C THR A 321 130.55 13.59 -56.13
N LEU A 322 130.78 13.73 -54.82
CA LEU A 322 131.92 13.16 -54.09
C LEU A 322 131.54 12.06 -53.06
N LYS A 323 130.24 11.80 -52.83
CA LYS A 323 129.75 10.80 -51.86
C LYS A 323 128.63 9.91 -52.38
N ASN A 324 128.66 9.55 -53.66
CA ASN A 324 127.94 8.38 -54.18
C ASN A 324 128.84 7.13 -54.14
N MET A 325 129.33 6.78 -52.94
CA MET A 325 129.82 5.45 -52.58
C MET A 325 129.40 5.12 -51.15
N LEU A 326 128.42 4.20 -51.04
CA LEU A 326 128.09 3.32 -49.88
C LEU A 326 127.45 4.01 -48.66
N SER A 327 126.44 3.48 -47.95
CA SER A 327 125.51 2.33 -48.03
C SER A 327 124.53 2.50 -46.83
N ALA A 328 123.22 2.35 -47.03
CA ALA A 328 122.34 1.28 -46.50
C ALA A 328 121.94 1.27 -44.99
N GLU A 329 120.61 1.27 -44.81
CA GLU A 329 119.73 0.58 -43.83
C GLU A 329 119.92 0.66 -42.30
N SER A 330 118.80 0.89 -41.58
CA SER A 330 118.11 -0.17 -40.82
C SER A 330 116.85 0.34 -40.09
N GLN A 331 115.92 -0.62 -39.88
CA GLN A 331 114.62 -0.55 -39.22
C GLN A 331 114.72 -0.75 -37.70
N THR A 332 113.70 -0.33 -36.95
CA THR A 332 113.17 -0.84 -35.64
C THR A 332 111.94 0.04 -35.30
N SER A 333 110.89 -0.30 -34.55
CA SER A 333 110.48 -1.46 -33.74
C SER A 333 108.99 -1.24 -33.35
N GLU A 334 108.28 -2.36 -33.28
CA GLU A 334 107.11 -2.77 -32.47
C GLU A 334 106.77 -1.97 -31.17
N MET A 335 105.47 -1.79 -30.83
CA MET A 335 104.79 -2.35 -29.61
C MET A 335 103.40 -1.73 -29.28
N ASP A 336 102.42 -2.64 -29.15
CA ASP A 336 101.22 -2.81 -28.29
C ASP A 336 100.39 -1.72 -27.57
N PHE A 337 99.09 -2.07 -27.51
CA PHE A 337 98.01 -1.90 -26.51
C PHE A 337 97.45 -0.51 -26.13
N LEU A 338 96.12 -0.38 -26.23
CA LEU A 338 95.34 0.54 -25.41
C LEU A 338 94.15 -0.20 -24.75
N GLU A 339 94.05 0.05 -23.44
CA GLU A 339 93.04 -0.33 -22.45
C GLU A 339 91.61 0.17 -22.78
N PRO A 340 90.57 -0.38 -22.13
CA PRO A 340 89.19 0.05 -22.32
C PRO A 340 88.94 1.44 -21.72
N ASP A 341 88.34 2.31 -22.52
CA ASP A 341 88.07 3.71 -22.20
C ASP A 341 86.97 3.90 -21.13
N SER A 342 87.11 4.95 -20.35
CA SER A 342 86.21 5.40 -19.28
C SER A 342 84.76 5.62 -19.73
N GLU A 343 84.55 5.92 -21.02
CA GLU A 343 83.23 6.11 -21.64
C GLU A 343 82.40 4.81 -21.70
N THR A 344 83.06 3.65 -21.79
CA THR A 344 82.36 2.35 -21.88
C THR A 344 81.67 1.94 -20.56
N HIS A 345 82.20 2.42 -19.43
CA HIS A 345 81.62 2.17 -18.11
C HIS A 345 80.38 3.04 -17.85
N LEU A 346 80.39 4.30 -18.28
CA LEU A 346 79.25 5.21 -18.16
C LEU A 346 78.07 4.74 -19.04
N LEU A 347 78.35 4.28 -20.26
CA LEU A 347 77.35 3.73 -21.17
C LEU A 347 76.70 2.44 -20.63
N ARG A 348 77.46 1.55 -19.98
CA ARG A 348 76.89 0.37 -19.31
C ARG A 348 75.98 0.74 -18.16
N GLN A 349 76.34 1.76 -17.38
CA GLN A 349 75.53 2.19 -16.24
C GLN A 349 74.21 2.84 -16.68
N GLN A 350 74.22 3.63 -17.78
CA GLN A 350 73.00 4.16 -18.38
C GLN A 350 72.12 3.06 -18.99
N LEU A 351 72.72 2.04 -19.63
CA LEU A 351 71.96 0.90 -20.16
C LEU A 351 71.27 0.12 -19.04
N GLN A 352 71.96 -0.12 -17.93
CA GLN A 352 71.39 -0.80 -16.76
C GLN A 352 70.22 -0.02 -16.15
N GLY A 353 70.35 1.31 -16.01
CA GLY A 353 69.23 2.15 -15.53
C GLY A 353 68.03 2.16 -16.47
N ALA A 354 68.26 2.13 -17.79
CA ALA A 354 67.19 2.00 -18.78
C ALA A 354 66.53 0.60 -18.77
N GLU A 355 67.31 -0.46 -18.52
CA GLU A 355 66.80 -1.82 -18.37
C GLU A 355 65.90 -1.95 -17.13
N GLU A 356 66.31 -1.38 -15.99
CA GLU A 356 65.49 -1.38 -14.76
C GLU A 356 64.15 -0.64 -14.98
N GLN A 357 64.18 0.55 -15.60
CA GLN A 357 62.95 1.28 -15.97
C GLN A 357 62.03 0.49 -16.91
N MET A 358 62.60 -0.25 -17.87
CA MET A 358 61.82 -1.10 -18.77
C MET A 358 61.15 -2.25 -18.01
N HIS A 359 61.82 -2.85 -17.01
CA HIS A 359 61.25 -3.90 -16.17
C HIS A 359 60.12 -3.38 -15.29
N ASP A 360 60.27 -2.19 -14.71
CA ASP A 360 59.24 -1.54 -13.90
C ASP A 360 58.00 -1.21 -14.74
N MET A 361 58.18 -0.61 -15.92
CA MET A 361 57.07 -0.35 -16.85
C MET A 361 56.38 -1.64 -17.28
N ARG A 362 57.12 -2.73 -17.54
CA ARG A 362 56.55 -4.04 -17.86
C ARG A 362 55.69 -4.59 -16.73
N ASN A 363 56.12 -4.40 -15.47
CA ASN A 363 55.36 -4.85 -14.31
C ASN A 363 54.08 -4.03 -14.11
N GLN A 364 54.16 -2.70 -14.31
CA GLN A 364 52.98 -1.83 -14.29
C GLN A 364 51.97 -2.21 -15.38
N CYS A 365 52.43 -2.50 -16.61
CA CYS A 365 51.55 -2.98 -17.67
C CYS A 365 50.85 -4.30 -17.29
N LYS A 366 51.55 -5.25 -16.65
CA LYS A 366 50.94 -6.50 -16.17
C LYS A 366 49.88 -6.25 -15.10
N GLN A 367 50.16 -5.33 -14.17
CA GLN A 367 49.21 -4.97 -13.11
C GLN A 367 47.94 -4.35 -13.71
N LEU A 368 48.09 -3.37 -14.62
CA LEU A 368 46.96 -2.76 -15.31
C LEU A 368 46.16 -3.77 -16.14
N CYS A 369 46.82 -4.77 -16.75
CA CYS A 369 46.11 -5.85 -17.44
C CYS A 369 45.26 -6.71 -16.47
N CYS A 370 45.77 -6.97 -15.25
CA CYS A 370 45.00 -7.70 -14.24
C CYS A 370 43.80 -6.88 -13.77
N GLU A 371 44.00 -5.60 -13.43
CA GLU A 371 42.93 -4.69 -13.02
C GLU A 371 41.85 -4.55 -14.12
N LEU A 372 42.25 -4.46 -15.38
CA LEU A 372 41.31 -4.41 -16.51
C LEU A 372 40.50 -5.71 -16.65
N GLN A 373 41.13 -6.86 -16.42
CA GLN A 373 40.45 -8.15 -16.44
C GLN A 373 39.45 -8.28 -15.28
N GLU A 374 39.82 -7.80 -14.09
CA GLU A 374 38.93 -7.75 -12.94
C GLU A 374 37.73 -6.83 -13.19
N LEU A 375 37.96 -5.62 -13.73
CA LEU A 375 36.89 -4.70 -14.11
C LEU A 375 35.97 -5.29 -15.18
N GLN A 376 36.52 -6.03 -16.15
CA GLN A 376 35.73 -6.72 -17.16
C GLN A 376 34.84 -7.80 -16.54
N HIS A 377 35.36 -8.56 -15.57
CA HIS A 377 34.55 -9.54 -14.82
C HIS A 377 33.44 -8.86 -14.01
N HIS A 378 33.74 -7.75 -13.32
CA HIS A 378 32.73 -6.99 -12.57
C HIS A 378 31.62 -6.46 -13.47
N ARG A 379 31.97 -5.97 -14.66
CA ARG A 379 30.98 -5.54 -15.65
C ARG A 379 30.08 -6.69 -16.10
N GLN A 380 30.66 -7.86 -16.40
CA GLN A 380 29.88 -9.04 -16.79
C GLN A 380 28.92 -9.49 -15.68
N ALA A 381 29.39 -9.57 -14.45
CA ALA A 381 28.56 -9.91 -13.29
C ALA A 381 27.41 -8.90 -13.10
N SER A 382 27.69 -7.60 -13.20
CA SER A 382 26.67 -6.55 -13.13
C SER A 382 25.63 -6.65 -14.26
N GLU A 383 26.05 -6.95 -15.50
CA GLU A 383 25.14 -7.17 -16.63
C GLU A 383 24.24 -8.41 -16.42
N GLU A 384 24.75 -9.47 -15.79
CA GLU A 384 23.98 -10.67 -15.43
C GLU A 384 22.96 -10.39 -14.32
N GLU A 385 23.36 -9.65 -13.29
CA GLU A 385 22.45 -9.19 -12.23
C GLU A 385 21.36 -8.28 -12.77
N GLN A 386 21.69 -7.33 -13.65
CA GLN A 386 20.71 -6.47 -14.28
C GLN A 386 19.68 -7.29 -15.08
N LYS A 387 20.13 -8.30 -15.84
CA LYS A 387 19.21 -9.22 -16.55
C LYS A 387 18.37 -10.05 -15.58
N ARG A 388 18.90 -10.42 -14.42
CA ARG A 388 18.16 -11.14 -13.37
C ARG A 388 17.07 -10.25 -12.76
N LEU A 389 17.42 -9.05 -12.34
CA LEU A 389 16.48 -8.07 -11.80
C LEU A 389 15.38 -7.72 -12.81
N GLN A 390 15.73 -7.59 -14.09
CA GLN A 390 14.74 -7.34 -15.15
C GLN A 390 13.77 -8.52 -15.34
N ARG A 391 14.21 -9.77 -15.13
CA ARG A 391 13.33 -10.95 -15.12
C ARG A 391 12.41 -10.94 -13.90
N GLU A 392 12.94 -10.67 -12.72
CA GLU A 392 12.17 -10.57 -11.47
C GLU A 392 11.12 -9.46 -11.55
N LEU A 393 11.48 -8.28 -12.08
CA LEU A 393 10.55 -7.18 -12.32
C LEU A 393 9.40 -7.58 -13.26
N LYS A 394 9.70 -8.28 -14.36
CA LYS A 394 8.67 -8.79 -15.28
C LYS A 394 7.76 -9.81 -14.59
N CYS A 395 8.30 -10.70 -13.76
CA CYS A 395 7.50 -11.64 -12.98
C CYS A 395 6.56 -10.91 -12.02
N ALA A 396 7.07 -9.95 -11.25
CA ALA A 396 6.27 -9.14 -10.35
C ALA A 396 5.18 -8.35 -11.12
N GLN A 397 5.50 -7.78 -12.28
CA GLN A 397 4.51 -7.09 -13.13
C GLN A 397 3.41 -8.04 -13.61
N ASN A 398 3.76 -9.27 -14.00
CA ASN A 398 2.78 -10.29 -14.39
C ASN A 398 1.92 -10.75 -13.22
N GLU A 399 2.47 -10.80 -12.00
CA GLU A 399 1.71 -11.09 -10.79
C GLU A 399 0.71 -9.98 -10.47
N VAL A 400 1.15 -8.71 -10.52
CA VAL A 400 0.27 -7.54 -10.35
C VAL A 400 -0.84 -7.53 -11.42
N LEU A 401 -0.50 -7.79 -12.68
CA LEU A 401 -1.50 -7.91 -13.76
C LEU A 401 -2.47 -9.07 -13.49
N ARG A 402 -2.00 -10.22 -12.99
CA ARG A 402 -2.88 -11.32 -12.59
C ARG A 402 -3.85 -10.90 -11.51
N PHE A 403 -3.39 -10.20 -10.47
CA PHE A 403 -4.26 -9.71 -9.40
C PHE A 403 -5.30 -8.70 -9.92
N GLN A 404 -4.91 -7.79 -10.82
CA GLN A 404 -5.85 -6.86 -11.46
C GLN A 404 -6.89 -7.60 -12.34
N THR A 405 -6.46 -8.62 -13.09
CA THR A 405 -7.36 -9.37 -13.98
C THR A 405 -8.27 -10.32 -13.19
N SER A 406 -7.81 -10.89 -12.07
CA SER A 406 -8.65 -11.69 -11.17
C SER A 406 -9.70 -10.84 -10.44
N HIS A 407 -9.36 -9.59 -10.10
CA HIS A 407 -10.34 -8.62 -9.60
C HIS A 407 -11.39 -8.25 -10.66
N HIS A 408 -11.00 -8.15 -11.95
CA HIS A 408 -11.94 -7.92 -13.04
C HIS A 408 -12.79 -9.14 -13.43
N ALA A 409 -12.29 -10.37 -13.28
CA ALA A 409 -13.04 -11.60 -13.57
C ALA A 409 -14.13 -11.94 -12.53
N THR A 410 -14.08 -11.30 -11.35
CA THR A 410 -15.08 -11.45 -10.27
C THR A 410 -16.18 -10.37 -10.33
N GLN A 411 -16.14 -9.47 -11.32
CA GLN A 411 -17.18 -8.48 -11.59
C GLN A 411 -17.87 -8.79 -12.94
N PRO A 412 -19.20 -8.88 -13.03
CA PRO A 412 -19.89 -9.11 -14.30
C PRO A 412 -19.76 -7.90 -15.23
N SER A 413 -19.63 -8.18 -16.54
CA SER A 413 -19.40 -7.24 -17.66
C SER A 413 -20.17 -5.91 -17.60
N PRO A 414 -19.58 -4.76 -18.01
CA PRO A 414 -20.31 -3.52 -18.15
C PRO A 414 -21.13 -3.53 -19.46
N ALA A 415 -22.45 -3.43 -19.32
CA ALA A 415 -23.35 -2.96 -20.38
C ALA A 415 -23.06 -1.46 -20.68
N PRO A 416 -23.37 -0.97 -21.89
CA PRO A 416 -22.91 0.34 -22.34
C PRO A 416 -23.58 1.48 -21.56
N ASN A 417 -22.75 2.27 -20.86
CA ASN A 417 -22.93 3.64 -20.37
C ASN A 417 -24.38 4.18 -20.34
N ALA A 418 -25.06 3.98 -19.22
CA ALA A 418 -26.10 4.92 -18.76
C ALA A 418 -25.41 6.13 -18.10
N PRO A 419 -25.87 7.38 -18.32
CA PRO A 419 -25.26 8.54 -17.69
C PRO A 419 -25.48 8.43 -16.18
N ILE A 420 -24.40 8.21 -15.44
CA ILE A 420 -24.43 8.18 -13.99
C ILE A 420 -24.64 9.62 -13.54
N PHE A 421 -25.90 10.05 -13.47
CA PHE A 421 -26.29 11.09 -12.53
C PHE A 421 -25.99 10.53 -11.15
N SER A 422 -24.77 10.78 -10.67
CA SER A 422 -24.37 10.33 -9.36
C SER A 422 -25.34 10.95 -8.35
N LEU A 423 -26.06 10.10 -7.63
CA LEU A 423 -26.90 10.43 -6.48
C LEU A 423 -26.30 11.50 -5.53
N PRO A 424 -24.97 11.57 -5.28
CA PRO A 424 -24.38 12.67 -4.51
C PRO A 424 -24.49 14.05 -5.20
N LEU A 425 -24.42 14.14 -6.54
CA LEU A 425 -24.57 15.39 -7.29
C LEU A 425 -26.02 15.90 -7.27
N VAL A 426 -27.00 15.01 -7.42
CA VAL A 426 -28.43 15.38 -7.31
C VAL A 426 -28.73 15.83 -5.89
N GLY A 427 -28.20 15.14 -4.88
CA GLY A 427 -28.29 15.56 -3.47
C GLY A 427 -27.68 16.94 -3.22
N LEU A 428 -26.50 17.22 -3.77
CA LEU A 428 -25.84 18.53 -3.68
C LEU A 428 -26.67 19.66 -4.32
N VAL A 429 -27.27 19.42 -5.49
CA VAL A 429 -28.12 20.40 -6.16
C VAL A 429 -29.39 20.69 -5.35
N VAL A 430 -30.01 19.67 -4.77
CA VAL A 430 -31.19 19.83 -3.91
C VAL A 430 -30.84 20.60 -2.63
N ILE A 431 -29.72 20.29 -1.99
CA ILE A 431 -29.26 20.98 -0.77
C ILE A 431 -28.96 22.46 -1.08
N LEU A 432 -28.30 22.76 -2.21
CA LEU A 432 -28.03 24.13 -2.64
C LEU A 432 -29.33 24.90 -2.95
N ALA A 433 -30.32 24.27 -3.57
CA ALA A 433 -31.62 24.88 -3.83
C ALA A 433 -32.40 25.18 -2.54
N LEU A 434 -32.39 24.25 -1.57
CA LEU A 434 -33.05 24.44 -0.28
C LEU A 434 -32.36 25.54 0.55
N LEU A 435 -31.04 25.60 0.54
CA LEU A 435 -30.28 26.69 1.17
C LEU A 435 -30.58 28.03 0.51
N TRP A 436 -30.71 28.08 -0.82
CA TRP A 436 -31.08 29.31 -1.54
C TRP A 436 -32.50 29.77 -1.21
N CYS A 437 -33.47 28.85 -1.21
CA CYS A 437 -34.85 29.17 -0.82
C CYS A 437 -34.94 29.68 0.62
N TRP A 438 -34.22 29.05 1.54
CA TRP A 438 -34.15 29.50 2.92
C TRP A 438 -33.53 30.89 3.05
N TRP A 439 -32.44 31.15 2.33
CA TRP A 439 -31.78 32.45 2.35
C TRP A 439 -32.67 33.56 1.77
N ALA A 440 -33.38 33.27 0.66
CA ALA A 440 -34.30 34.20 0.02
C ALA A 440 -35.46 34.59 0.96
N GLU A 441 -36.06 33.62 1.67
CA GLU A 441 -37.13 33.85 2.65
C GLU A 441 -36.67 34.67 3.86
N THR A 442 -35.40 34.56 4.26
CA THR A 442 -34.83 35.37 5.36
C THR A 442 -34.32 36.74 4.94
N SER A 443 -34.22 36.98 3.62
CA SER A 443 -33.69 38.23 3.04
C SER A 443 -34.79 39.18 2.51
N SER A 444 -36.04 38.72 2.47
CA SER A 444 -37.24 39.55 2.25
C SER A 444 -37.89 39.91 3.57
#